data_AF-A0A090LAI2-F1
#
_entry.id   AF-A0A090LAI2-F1
#
_cell.length_a   1.000
_cell.length_b   1.000
_cell.length_c   1.000
_cell.angle_alpha   90.00
_cell.angle_beta   90.00
_cell.angle_gamma   90.00
#
_symmetry.space_group_name_H-M   'P 1'
#
loop_
_entity.id
_entity.type
_entity.pdbx_description
1 polymer ?
#
loop_
_entity_poly.entity_id
_entity_poly.type
_entity_poly.pdbx_seq_one_letter_code
_entity_poly.pdbx_strand_id
1 'polypeptide(L)'
;MKNLIKLAVLLLIILNTFTYGEEESFMDKAIRNMKQKFGQAGVNLPDFIENRGIEKDNATLLDTRCRLNMTYTKCGSCEKTCGEEEKICTRECKTPGCYCISGFAFDEHGNCILESDCPKKTSEQMEPDHSVVDENNKTCPTNFTYLECGTCDESCDGPRMCTMECKKPGCYCVNTAAFNESNGCILKSDCPNGDYDVKVLESTLQNDTLGKKASDENIFQPPNVACKENEKWDSCGNMCESSCKDAKTICPAVCGPGACTCVEGFVRNDDGLCIPQDNCP
;
A
#
# COMPACT_ATOMS: atom_id res chain seq x y z
N MET A 1 73.73 3.30 41.70
CA MET A 1 72.50 4.11 41.87
C MET A 1 71.82 4.52 40.56
N LYS A 2 72.48 5.20 39.61
CA LYS A 2 71.85 5.62 38.33
C LYS A 2 71.20 4.49 37.52
N ASN A 3 71.79 3.28 37.51
CA ASN A 3 71.23 2.15 36.76
C ASN A 3 70.03 1.49 37.47
N LEU A 4 69.97 1.54 38.79
CA LEU A 4 68.81 1.06 39.57
C LEU A 4 67.59 1.97 39.40
N ILE A 5 67.81 3.28 39.30
CA ILE A 5 66.73 4.25 39.05
C ILE A 5 66.16 4.05 37.63
N LYS A 6 67.01 3.81 36.62
CA LYS A 6 66.55 3.51 35.26
C LYS A 6 65.74 2.22 35.18
N LEU A 7 66.14 1.18 35.92
CA LEU A 7 65.42 -0.10 35.96
C LEU A 7 64.06 0.05 36.66
N ALA A 8 63.99 0.83 37.73
CA ALA A 8 62.75 1.11 38.46
C ALA A 8 61.76 1.93 37.60
N VAL A 9 62.24 2.92 36.85
CA VAL A 9 61.42 3.70 35.91
C VAL A 9 60.90 2.82 34.77
N LEU A 10 61.73 1.93 34.23
CA LEU A 10 61.31 1.00 33.18
C LEU A 10 60.25 0.01 33.70
N LEU A 11 60.43 -0.52 34.91
CA LEU A 11 59.44 -1.40 35.55
C LEU A 11 58.12 -0.67 35.85
N LEU A 12 58.16 0.60 36.27
CA LEU A 12 56.95 1.41 36.45
C LEU A 12 56.24 1.68 35.13
N ILE A 13 56.96 1.93 34.03
CA ILE A 13 56.36 2.10 32.70
C ILE A 13 55.70 0.80 32.25
N ILE A 14 56.38 -0.34 32.41
CA ILE A 14 55.84 -1.65 32.05
C ILE A 14 54.60 -1.98 32.89
N LEU A 15 54.64 -1.73 34.20
CA LEU A 15 53.48 -1.96 35.09
C LEU A 15 52.30 -1.04 34.75
N ASN A 16 52.53 0.22 34.33
CA ASN A 16 51.45 1.11 33.84
C ASN A 16 50.86 0.64 32.51
N THR A 17 51.66 0.02 31.62
CA THR A 17 51.14 -0.55 30.36
C THR A 17 50.32 -1.83 30.55
N PHE A 18 50.54 -2.59 31.64
CA PHE A 18 49.77 -3.80 31.93
C PHE A 18 48.43 -3.53 32.63
N THR A 19 48.21 -2.33 33.19
CA THR A 19 46.94 -1.96 33.84
C THR A 19 45.98 -1.20 32.92
N TYR A 20 46.42 -0.83 31.71
CA TYR A 20 45.60 -0.18 30.70
C TYR A 20 45.49 -1.13 29.49
N GLY A 21 44.70 -2.19 29.65
CA GLY A 21 44.20 -2.92 28.49
C GLY A 21 43.27 -1.99 27.72
N GLU A 22 43.70 -1.53 26.55
CA GLU A 22 42.84 -0.83 25.60
C GLU A 22 41.71 -1.78 25.20
N GLU A 23 40.53 -1.57 25.78
CA GLU A 23 39.30 -2.15 25.27
C GLU A 23 39.03 -1.47 23.92
N GLU A 24 39.53 -2.10 22.86
CA GLU A 24 39.39 -1.58 21.51
C GLU A 24 37.90 -1.35 21.22
N SER A 25 37.55 -0.12 20.83
CA SER A 25 36.15 0.27 20.77
C SER A 25 35.41 -0.63 19.78
N PHE A 26 34.13 -0.91 20.05
CA PHE A 26 33.28 -1.69 19.14
C PHE A 26 33.39 -1.22 17.69
N MET A 27 33.56 0.09 17.48
CA MET A 27 33.73 0.71 16.17
C MET A 27 35.02 0.26 15.47
N ASP A 28 36.14 0.21 16.19
CA ASP A 28 37.44 -0.22 15.63
C ASP A 28 37.41 -1.71 15.24
N LYS A 29 36.72 -2.52 16.05
CA LYS A 29 36.46 -3.93 15.71
C LYS A 29 35.56 -4.08 14.48
N ALA A 30 34.51 -3.27 14.36
CA ALA A 30 33.61 -3.28 13.21
C ALA A 30 34.34 -2.85 11.91
N ILE A 31 35.18 -1.81 12.00
CA ILE A 31 35.99 -1.31 10.89
C ILE A 31 36.95 -2.39 10.37
N ARG A 32 37.69 -3.06 11.27
CA ARG A 32 38.59 -4.16 10.86
C ARG A 32 37.84 -5.30 10.21
N ASN A 33 36.70 -5.71 10.77
CA ASN A 33 35.88 -6.77 10.20
C ASN A 33 35.37 -6.41 8.79
N MET A 34 34.97 -5.15 8.57
CA MET A 34 34.58 -4.67 7.24
C MET A 34 35.75 -4.70 6.27
N LYS A 35 36.91 -4.10 6.62
CA LYS A 35 38.10 -4.10 5.76
C LYS A 35 38.51 -5.51 5.36
N GLN A 36 38.49 -6.46 6.29
CA GLN A 36 38.80 -7.86 6.02
C GLN A 36 37.81 -8.49 5.04
N LYS A 37 36.50 -8.27 5.24
CA LYS A 37 35.45 -8.87 4.42
C LYS A 37 35.42 -8.30 2.99
N PHE A 38 35.62 -6.99 2.84
CA PHE A 38 35.66 -6.35 1.53
C PHE A 38 36.98 -6.58 0.78
N GLY A 39 38.10 -6.67 1.50
CA GLY A 39 39.39 -7.06 0.92
C GLY A 39 39.35 -8.47 0.29
N GLN A 40 38.64 -9.41 0.91
CA GLN A 40 38.40 -10.74 0.33
C GLN A 40 37.56 -10.70 -0.96
N ALA A 41 36.73 -9.66 -1.13
CA ALA A 41 35.94 -9.43 -2.33
C ALA A 41 36.67 -8.59 -3.40
N GLY A 42 37.96 -8.27 -3.20
CA GLY A 42 38.74 -7.43 -4.12
C GLY A 42 38.34 -5.96 -4.12
N VAL A 43 37.58 -5.51 -3.11
CA VAL A 43 37.13 -4.13 -2.96
C VAL A 43 38.01 -3.44 -1.92
N ASN A 44 38.78 -2.45 -2.35
CA ASN A 44 39.56 -1.61 -1.45
C ASN A 44 38.68 -0.51 -0.86
N LEU A 45 38.49 -0.53 0.46
CA LEU A 45 37.85 0.59 1.16
C LEU A 45 38.79 1.80 1.15
N PRO A 46 38.30 3.02 0.88
CA PRO A 46 39.15 4.21 0.94
C PRO A 46 39.58 4.53 2.38
N ASP A 47 40.79 5.07 2.54
CA ASP A 47 41.47 5.28 3.84
C ASP A 47 40.88 6.39 4.74
N PHE A 48 39.69 6.93 4.41
CA PHE A 48 39.03 7.94 5.24
C PHE A 48 38.70 7.45 6.66
N ILE A 49 38.69 6.13 6.88
CA ILE A 49 38.42 5.53 8.19
C ILE A 49 39.66 5.57 9.11
N GLU A 50 40.88 5.51 8.56
CA GLU A 50 42.12 5.50 9.36
C GLU A 50 42.69 6.90 9.57
N ASN A 51 42.40 7.84 8.68
CA ASN A 51 42.72 9.24 8.88
C ASN A 51 41.65 9.93 9.73
N ARG A 52 41.60 9.63 11.03
CA ARG A 52 41.21 10.65 12.02
C ARG A 52 42.33 11.69 12.08
N GLY A 53 42.49 12.42 10.98
CA GLY A 53 43.15 13.70 11.02
C GLY A 53 42.43 14.52 12.08
N ILE A 54 43.18 15.02 13.05
CA ILE A 54 42.75 16.18 13.82
C ILE A 54 42.70 17.32 12.81
N GLU A 55 41.62 17.39 12.02
CA GLU A 55 41.26 18.61 11.32
C GLU A 55 41.06 19.65 12.41
N LYS A 56 41.74 20.79 12.29
CA LYS A 56 41.65 21.93 13.21
C LYS A 56 40.26 22.60 13.22
N ASP A 57 39.28 21.94 12.65
CA ASP A 57 37.91 22.39 12.53
C ASP A 57 37.01 21.27 13.07
N ASN A 58 37.05 21.05 14.40
CA ASN A 58 36.01 20.31 15.14
C ASN A 58 34.65 21.07 15.11
N ALA A 59 34.30 21.66 13.98
CA ALA A 59 33.15 22.51 13.79
C ALA A 59 32.03 21.81 12.99
N THR A 60 32.24 20.59 12.49
CA THR A 60 31.25 19.93 11.61
C THR A 60 30.42 18.86 12.33
N LEU A 61 30.89 18.32 13.46
CA LEU A 61 30.15 17.30 14.24
C LEU A 61 29.25 17.88 15.35
N LEU A 62 29.21 19.22 15.44
CA LEU A 62 28.31 19.99 16.29
C LEU A 62 27.66 21.15 15.52
N ASP A 63 27.70 21.11 14.18
CA ASP A 63 27.08 22.15 13.37
C ASP A 63 25.55 21.98 13.39
N THR A 64 24.93 22.66 14.34
CA THR A 64 23.46 22.73 14.47
C THR A 64 22.87 23.82 13.57
N ARG A 65 23.65 24.42 12.67
CA ARG A 65 23.12 25.42 11.73
C ARG A 65 22.35 24.70 10.64
N CYS A 66 21.07 25.05 10.54
CA CYS A 66 20.20 24.54 9.51
C CYS A 66 20.02 25.54 8.37
N ARG A 67 19.56 25.04 7.22
CA ARG A 67 19.17 25.88 6.08
C ARG A 67 17.92 26.71 6.45
N LEU A 68 17.55 27.64 5.58
CA LEU A 68 16.36 28.50 5.78
C LEU A 68 15.12 27.64 6.09
N ASN A 69 14.29 28.14 7.01
CA ASN A 69 13.04 27.52 7.47
C ASN A 69 13.18 26.12 8.11
N MET A 70 14.38 25.80 8.59
CA MET A 70 14.67 24.57 9.33
C MET A 70 15.15 24.87 10.75
N THR A 71 14.89 23.95 11.66
CA THR A 71 15.38 23.99 13.05
C THR A 71 16.10 22.69 13.40
N TYR A 72 17.20 22.80 14.14
CA TYR A 72 17.92 21.63 14.64
C TYR A 72 17.21 21.08 15.88
N THR A 73 16.95 19.78 15.90
CA THR A 73 16.41 19.09 17.08
C THR A 73 17.18 17.81 17.35
N LYS A 74 17.31 17.48 18.65
CA LYS A 74 17.88 16.19 19.10
C LYS A 74 16.88 15.04 19.00
N CYS A 75 15.59 15.34 18.98
CA CYS A 75 14.52 14.40 18.74
C CYS A 75 13.86 14.80 17.42
N GLY A 76 14.26 14.13 16.33
CA GLY A 76 13.79 14.46 15.00
C GLY A 76 12.28 14.29 14.84
N SER A 77 11.66 15.19 14.10
CA SER A 77 10.22 15.16 13.85
C SER A 77 9.89 14.38 12.58
N CYS A 78 8.60 14.22 12.31
CA CYS A 78 8.09 13.63 11.09
C CYS A 78 7.74 14.75 10.11
N GLU A 79 8.52 14.89 9.04
CA GLU A 79 8.40 15.99 8.09
C GLU A 79 7.29 15.75 7.07
N LYS A 80 6.58 16.82 6.74
CA LYS A 80 5.59 16.87 5.67
C LYS A 80 6.29 17.19 4.35
N THR A 81 5.84 16.57 3.27
CA THR A 81 6.22 16.91 1.90
C THR A 81 5.01 17.53 1.21
N CYS A 82 5.20 18.55 0.40
CA CYS A 82 4.13 19.11 -0.42
C CYS A 82 3.49 18.00 -1.27
N GLY A 83 2.16 17.96 -1.29
CA GLY A 83 1.40 16.98 -2.09
C GLY A 83 1.28 15.58 -1.50
N GLU A 84 1.88 15.28 -0.34
CA GLU A 84 1.55 14.05 0.40
C GLU A 84 0.32 14.29 1.28
N GLU A 85 -0.63 13.35 1.27
CA GLU A 85 -1.72 13.32 2.26
C GLU A 85 -1.18 12.95 3.65
N GLU A 86 -2.01 13.15 4.69
CA GLU A 86 -1.63 13.08 6.10
C GLU A 86 -0.79 11.83 6.42
N LYS A 87 0.52 12.05 6.60
CA LYS A 87 1.46 11.01 6.98
C LYS A 87 1.22 10.60 8.42
N ILE A 88 1.02 9.30 8.66
CA ILE A 88 0.96 8.76 10.02
C ILE A 88 2.36 8.83 10.63
N CYS A 89 2.50 9.68 11.65
CA CYS A 89 3.75 9.87 12.36
C CYS A 89 3.72 9.14 13.71
N THR A 90 4.71 8.30 13.99
CA THR A 90 4.90 7.71 15.32
C THR A 90 5.40 8.77 16.29
N ARG A 91 5.19 8.56 17.59
CA ARG A 91 5.75 9.43 18.66
C ARG A 91 7.23 9.16 18.92
N GLU A 92 7.84 8.27 18.16
CA GLU A 92 9.26 7.94 18.29
C GLU A 92 10.10 9.05 17.64
N CYS A 93 11.18 9.44 18.31
CA CYS A 93 12.10 10.43 17.77
C CYS A 93 12.80 9.86 16.53
N LYS A 94 12.80 10.62 15.43
CA LYS A 94 13.80 10.42 14.39
C LYS A 94 15.18 10.87 14.89
N THR A 95 16.21 10.55 14.11
CA THR A 95 17.59 10.93 14.39
C THR A 95 17.75 12.44 14.66
N PRO A 96 18.70 12.87 15.49
CA PRO A 96 19.05 14.28 15.60
C PRO A 96 19.41 14.89 14.23
N GLY A 97 18.94 16.10 13.95
CA GLY A 97 19.16 16.73 12.65
C GLY A 97 18.38 18.01 12.45
N CYS A 98 18.40 18.52 11.22
CA CYS A 98 17.63 19.68 10.78
C CYS A 98 16.30 19.25 10.19
N TYR A 99 15.22 19.82 10.70
CA TYR A 99 13.84 19.51 10.33
C TYR A 99 13.12 20.79 9.94
N CYS A 100 12.13 20.73 9.05
CA CYS A 100 11.30 21.91 8.76
C CYS A 100 10.64 22.44 10.04
N ILE A 101 10.57 23.76 10.17
CA ILE A 101 9.82 24.41 11.24
C ILE A 101 8.33 24.07 11.07
N SER A 102 7.59 23.93 12.17
CA SER A 102 6.15 23.69 12.12
C SER A 102 5.43 24.71 11.22
N GLY A 103 4.59 24.24 10.30
CA GLY A 103 3.93 25.07 9.28
C GLY A 103 4.68 25.17 7.95
N PHE A 104 5.84 24.51 7.84
CA PHE A 104 6.60 24.35 6.59
C PHE A 104 6.62 22.88 6.15
N ALA A 105 6.69 22.67 4.84
CA ALA A 105 6.79 21.37 4.21
C ALA A 105 7.93 21.36 3.18
N PHE A 106 8.46 20.16 2.88
CA PHE A 106 9.45 19.99 1.83
C PHE A 106 8.81 20.15 0.45
N ASP A 107 9.41 20.98 -0.39
CA ASP A 107 9.15 21.01 -1.83
C ASP A 107 9.87 19.84 -2.56
N GLU A 108 9.64 19.71 -3.87
CA GLU A 108 10.27 18.68 -4.72
C GLU A 108 11.81 18.81 -4.82
N HIS A 109 12.36 19.96 -4.41
CA HIS A 109 13.79 20.24 -4.43
C HIS A 109 14.44 20.07 -3.05
N GLY A 110 13.67 19.65 -2.04
CA GLY A 110 14.14 19.45 -0.66
C GLY A 110 14.29 20.73 0.15
N ASN A 111 13.62 21.83 -0.21
CA ASN A 111 13.57 23.06 0.58
C ASN A 111 12.30 23.11 1.45
N CYS A 112 12.41 23.66 2.65
CA CYS A 112 11.24 23.92 3.50
C CYS A 112 10.56 25.23 3.08
N ILE A 113 9.39 25.12 2.47
CA ILE A 113 8.52 26.25 2.08
C ILE A 113 7.25 26.25 2.93
N LEU A 114 6.52 27.37 2.98
CA LEU A 114 5.28 27.44 3.73
C LEU A 114 4.27 26.43 3.16
N GLU A 115 3.50 25.78 4.03
CA GLU A 115 2.46 24.83 3.60
C GLU A 115 1.44 25.50 2.62
N SER A 116 1.20 26.81 2.77
CA SER A 116 0.34 27.60 1.86
C SER A 116 0.93 27.78 0.46
N ASP A 117 2.24 27.70 0.34
CA ASP A 117 3.00 27.97 -0.89
C ASP A 117 3.32 26.66 -1.64
N CYS A 118 2.99 25.51 -1.04
CA CYS A 118 3.04 24.25 -1.73
C CYS A 118 2.25 24.34 -3.05
N PRO A 119 2.78 23.79 -4.15
CA PRO A 119 2.04 23.73 -5.39
C PRO A 119 0.71 23.03 -5.09
N LYS A 120 -0.38 23.76 -5.27
CA LYS A 120 -1.71 23.15 -5.21
C LYS A 120 -1.68 22.07 -6.27
N LYS A 121 -1.94 20.82 -5.89
CA LYS A 121 -2.26 19.79 -6.87
C LYS A 121 -3.32 20.40 -7.77
N THR A 122 -2.99 20.64 -9.04
CA THR A 122 -4.00 20.86 -10.04
C THR A 122 -4.95 19.68 -9.92
N SER A 123 -6.24 19.91 -10.11
CA SER A 123 -7.33 18.95 -9.97
C SER A 123 -7.21 17.68 -10.83
N GLU A 124 -6.04 17.41 -11.41
CA GLU A 124 -5.66 16.23 -12.18
C GLU A 124 -5.19 15.06 -11.29
N GLN A 125 -5.02 15.30 -9.97
CA GLN A 125 -4.94 14.23 -8.95
C GLN A 125 -5.97 14.39 -7.84
N MET A 126 -6.94 15.30 -8.00
CA MET A 126 -8.13 15.25 -7.15
C MET A 126 -8.91 13.99 -7.53
N GLU A 127 -9.36 13.25 -6.52
CA GLU A 127 -10.53 12.41 -6.69
C GLU A 127 -11.59 13.23 -7.48
N PRO A 128 -12.26 12.60 -8.46
CA PRO A 128 -13.25 13.30 -9.27
C PRO A 128 -14.14 14.11 -8.36
N ASP A 129 -14.37 15.37 -8.70
CA ASP A 129 -15.22 16.25 -7.93
C ASP A 129 -16.61 15.58 -7.82
N HIS A 130 -16.87 14.88 -6.72
CA HIS A 130 -18.14 14.22 -6.40
C HIS A 130 -19.21 15.26 -6.06
N SER A 131 -19.05 16.48 -6.59
CA SER A 131 -19.88 17.64 -6.34
C SER A 131 -21.33 17.26 -6.62
N VAL A 132 -22.09 17.32 -5.53
CA VAL A 132 -23.54 17.21 -5.57
C VAL A 132 -24.02 18.40 -6.39
N VAL A 133 -24.69 18.14 -7.52
CA VAL A 133 -25.22 19.18 -8.42
C VAL A 133 -26.27 20.06 -7.71
N ASP A 134 -26.82 19.58 -6.60
CA ASP A 134 -27.75 20.31 -5.72
C ASP A 134 -27.75 19.69 -4.31
N GLU A 135 -27.30 20.45 -3.29
CA GLU A 135 -27.29 20.04 -1.86
C GLU A 135 -28.66 19.54 -1.36
N ASN A 136 -29.75 19.88 -2.05
CA ASN A 136 -31.11 19.51 -1.65
C ASN A 136 -31.72 18.34 -2.44
N ASN A 137 -31.10 17.85 -3.54
CA ASN A 137 -31.79 16.92 -4.45
C ASN A 137 -31.08 15.59 -4.75
N LYS A 138 -29.86 15.32 -4.23
CA LYS A 138 -29.12 14.04 -4.42
C LYS A 138 -29.08 13.52 -5.86
N THR A 139 -29.30 14.40 -6.83
CA THR A 139 -29.38 14.08 -8.25
C THR A 139 -27.99 14.14 -8.84
N CYS A 140 -27.60 13.06 -9.51
CA CYS A 140 -26.31 12.96 -10.15
C CYS A 140 -26.43 13.06 -11.68
N PRO A 141 -25.36 13.49 -12.38
CA PRO A 141 -25.29 13.47 -13.84
C PRO A 141 -25.40 12.04 -14.40
N THR A 142 -25.56 11.92 -15.72
CA THR A 142 -25.61 10.60 -16.40
C THR A 142 -24.37 9.76 -16.07
N ASN A 143 -24.57 8.46 -15.85
CA ASN A 143 -23.57 7.48 -15.42
C ASN A 143 -23.04 7.66 -13.99
N PHE A 144 -23.61 8.58 -13.22
CA PHE A 144 -23.32 8.72 -11.79
C PHE A 144 -24.52 8.31 -10.93
N THR A 145 -24.24 7.79 -9.75
CA THR A 145 -25.20 7.47 -8.70
C THR A 145 -24.79 8.14 -7.40
N TYR A 146 -25.77 8.62 -6.62
CA TYR A 146 -25.50 9.23 -5.33
C TYR A 146 -25.29 8.13 -4.28
N LEU A 147 -24.18 8.19 -3.56
CA LEU A 147 -23.87 7.28 -2.47
C LEU A 147 -23.68 8.07 -1.17
N GLU A 148 -24.32 7.61 -0.09
CA GLU A 148 -24.11 8.14 1.26
C GLU A 148 -22.75 7.69 1.82
N CYS A 149 -22.38 6.44 1.58
CA CYS A 149 -21.03 5.92 1.79
C CYS A 149 -20.38 5.86 0.41
N GLY A 150 -19.52 6.84 0.12
CA GLY A 150 -18.86 6.95 -1.17
C GLY A 150 -17.93 5.77 -1.45
N THR A 151 -17.74 5.47 -2.73
CA THR A 151 -16.85 4.40 -3.19
C THR A 151 -15.62 4.98 -3.90
N CYS A 152 -14.69 4.14 -4.31
CA CYS A 152 -13.79 4.53 -5.38
C CYS A 152 -14.41 4.21 -6.74
N ASP A 153 -14.11 5.05 -7.72
CA ASP A 153 -14.51 4.81 -9.11
C ASP A 153 -13.38 4.13 -9.88
N GLU A 154 -13.76 3.21 -10.76
CA GLU A 154 -12.83 2.56 -11.66
C GLU A 154 -12.39 3.50 -12.80
N SER A 155 -11.33 3.11 -13.50
CA SER A 155 -10.82 3.84 -14.66
C SER A 155 -10.74 2.91 -15.87
N CYS A 156 -10.85 3.47 -17.07
CA CYS A 156 -10.69 2.73 -18.33
C CYS A 156 -9.33 2.03 -18.47
N ASP A 157 -8.33 2.43 -17.69
CA ASP A 157 -7.01 1.79 -17.65
C ASP A 157 -6.93 0.59 -16.69
N GLY A 158 -8.03 0.28 -16.00
CA GLY A 158 -8.16 -0.86 -15.10
C GLY A 158 -8.56 -0.48 -13.67
N PRO A 159 -8.65 -1.49 -12.78
CA PRO A 159 -9.08 -1.30 -11.42
C PRO A 159 -8.10 -0.40 -10.66
N ARG A 160 -8.63 0.62 -10.00
CA ARG A 160 -7.85 1.45 -9.07
C ARG A 160 -7.75 0.72 -7.73
N MET A 161 -6.62 0.90 -7.04
CA MET A 161 -6.49 0.41 -5.67
C MET A 161 -7.36 1.25 -4.75
N CYS A 162 -8.24 0.59 -4.01
CA CYS A 162 -9.21 1.25 -3.14
C CYS A 162 -9.19 0.65 -1.74
N THR A 163 -9.35 1.50 -0.74
CA THR A 163 -9.58 1.08 0.63
C THR A 163 -11.08 0.81 0.83
N MET A 164 -11.42 -0.03 1.81
CA MET A 164 -12.82 -0.36 2.16
C MET A 164 -13.48 0.73 3.02
N GLU A 165 -12.82 1.87 3.18
CA GLU A 165 -13.32 3.00 3.96
C GLU A 165 -14.31 3.79 3.12
N CYS A 166 -15.42 4.21 3.73
CA CYS A 166 -16.39 5.06 3.05
C CYS A 166 -15.71 6.37 2.62
N LYS A 167 -15.76 6.66 1.32
CA LYS A 167 -15.50 8.02 0.85
C LYS A 167 -16.68 8.93 1.22
N LYS A 168 -16.48 10.23 1.04
CA LYS A 168 -17.49 11.25 1.36
C LYS A 168 -18.81 10.98 0.60
N PRO A 169 -19.98 11.30 1.16
CA PRO A 169 -21.22 11.24 0.40
C PRO A 169 -21.13 12.06 -0.89
N GLY A 170 -21.65 11.57 -2.02
CA GLY A 170 -21.52 12.26 -3.30
C GLY A 170 -21.91 11.43 -4.52
N CYS A 171 -21.66 11.97 -5.71
CA CYS A 171 -21.92 11.30 -6.98
C CYS A 171 -20.70 10.50 -7.45
N TYR A 172 -20.91 9.20 -7.64
CA TYR A 172 -19.89 8.22 -8.04
C TYR A 172 -20.31 7.52 -9.32
N CYS A 173 -19.37 7.02 -10.11
CA CYS A 173 -19.68 6.21 -11.27
C CYS A 173 -20.56 5.03 -10.88
N VAL A 174 -21.58 4.75 -11.70
CA VAL A 174 -22.26 3.45 -11.62
C VAL A 174 -21.22 2.35 -11.90
N ASN A 175 -21.41 1.17 -11.32
CA ASN A 175 -20.48 0.04 -11.48
C ASN A 175 -20.23 -0.40 -12.94
N THR A 176 -21.12 -0.04 -13.87
CA THR A 176 -20.98 -0.27 -15.31
C THR A 176 -20.25 0.85 -16.04
N ALA A 177 -19.77 1.87 -15.32
CA ALA A 177 -19.08 3.03 -15.83
C ALA A 177 -17.69 3.18 -15.18
N ALA A 178 -16.80 3.86 -15.89
CA ALA A 178 -15.43 4.11 -15.48
C ALA A 178 -14.96 5.48 -15.96
N PHE A 179 -13.93 6.01 -15.31
CA PHE A 179 -13.31 7.25 -15.72
C PHE A 179 -12.43 7.07 -16.96
N ASN A 180 -12.69 7.89 -17.97
CA ASN A 180 -11.80 8.09 -19.11
C ASN A 180 -10.64 9.03 -18.78
N GLU A 181 -9.72 9.22 -19.73
CA GLU A 181 -8.55 10.10 -19.61
C GLU A 181 -8.89 11.58 -19.34
N SER A 182 -10.12 12.00 -19.64
CA SER A 182 -10.63 13.36 -19.39
C SER A 182 -11.39 13.48 -18.07
N ASN A 183 -11.30 12.48 -17.18
CA ASN A 183 -12.07 12.39 -15.92
C ASN A 183 -13.60 12.43 -16.12
N GLY A 184 -14.10 12.00 -17.28
CA GLY A 184 -15.52 11.78 -17.53
C GLY A 184 -15.94 10.34 -17.20
N CYS A 185 -17.09 10.16 -16.55
CA CYS A 185 -17.68 8.85 -16.29
C CYS A 185 -18.44 8.35 -17.52
N ILE A 186 -17.85 7.38 -18.23
CA ILE A 186 -18.42 6.75 -19.42
C ILE A 186 -18.68 5.28 -19.15
N LEU A 187 -19.54 4.63 -19.92
CA LEU A 187 -19.74 3.19 -19.78
C LEU A 187 -18.42 2.46 -20.03
N LYS A 188 -18.16 1.38 -19.28
CA LYS A 188 -16.95 0.55 -19.47
C LYS A 188 -16.83 0.04 -20.91
N SER A 189 -17.95 -0.19 -21.59
CA SER A 189 -18.01 -0.54 -23.02
C SER A 189 -17.45 0.54 -23.95
N ASP A 190 -17.51 1.80 -23.52
CA ASP A 190 -17.11 2.97 -24.31
C ASP A 190 -15.65 3.37 -24.04
N CYS A 191 -14.97 2.68 -23.12
CA CYS A 191 -13.55 2.84 -22.91
C CYS A 191 -12.76 2.53 -24.20
N PRO A 192 -11.67 3.27 -24.51
CA PRO A 192 -10.87 3.04 -25.72
C PRO A 192 -10.24 1.64 -25.76
N ASN A 193 -10.04 1.05 -24.58
CA ASN A 193 -9.58 -0.31 -24.41
C ASN A 193 -10.72 -1.34 -24.34
N GLY A 194 -11.98 -0.96 -24.55
CA GLY A 194 -13.13 -1.80 -24.24
C GLY A 194 -13.26 -2.05 -22.74
N ASP A 195 -14.22 -2.90 -22.37
CA ASP A 195 -14.43 -3.29 -20.98
C ASP A 195 -13.23 -4.13 -20.49
N TYR A 196 -12.50 -3.61 -19.49
CA TYR A 196 -11.34 -4.28 -18.90
C TYR A 196 -11.72 -5.69 -18.38
N ASP A 197 -12.92 -5.83 -17.81
CA ASP A 197 -13.41 -7.11 -17.28
C ASP A 197 -13.61 -8.11 -18.44
N VAL A 198 -14.11 -7.65 -19.59
CA VAL A 198 -14.23 -8.46 -20.81
C VAL A 198 -12.86 -8.76 -21.41
N LYS A 199 -11.89 -7.86 -21.38
CA LYS A 199 -10.52 -8.14 -21.85
C LYS A 199 -9.81 -9.20 -21.02
N VAL A 200 -9.98 -9.18 -19.70
CA VAL A 200 -9.47 -10.25 -18.83
C VAL A 200 -10.12 -11.58 -19.21
N LEU A 201 -11.43 -11.61 -19.43
CA LEU A 201 -12.15 -12.79 -19.94
C LEU A 201 -11.67 -13.23 -21.32
N GLU A 202 -11.55 -12.33 -22.30
CA GLU A 202 -11.09 -12.60 -23.67
C GLU A 202 -9.64 -13.10 -23.70
N SER A 203 -8.75 -12.54 -22.88
CA SER A 203 -7.36 -13.01 -22.76
C SER A 203 -7.26 -14.43 -22.19
N THR A 204 -8.27 -14.85 -21.44
CA THR A 204 -8.39 -16.22 -20.90
C THR A 204 -9.10 -17.18 -21.88
N LEU A 205 -9.80 -16.64 -22.90
CA LEU A 205 -10.64 -17.36 -23.86
C LEU A 205 -10.08 -17.43 -25.28
N GLN A 206 -8.81 -17.07 -25.51
CA GLN A 206 -8.15 -17.08 -26.84
C GLN A 206 -7.97 -18.47 -27.49
N ASN A 207 -8.67 -19.50 -27.03
CA ASN A 207 -8.81 -20.79 -27.69
C ASN A 207 -10.28 -21.22 -27.74
N ASP A 208 -11.15 -20.51 -28.45
CA ASP A 208 -12.02 -21.15 -29.46
C ASP A 208 -12.88 -20.16 -30.25
N THR A 209 -13.24 -20.61 -31.44
CA THR A 209 -13.73 -19.81 -32.56
C THR A 209 -15.26 -19.58 -32.48
N LEU A 210 -15.71 -18.45 -33.03
CA LEU A 210 -17.00 -18.24 -33.71
C LEU A 210 -18.23 -17.75 -32.90
N GLY A 211 -18.42 -16.41 -32.86
CA GLY A 211 -19.61 -15.77 -33.46
C GLY A 211 -20.88 -15.48 -32.62
N LYS A 212 -21.20 -14.17 -32.59
CA LYS A 212 -22.53 -13.51 -32.64
C LYS A 212 -23.34 -13.20 -31.36
N LYS A 213 -23.54 -11.87 -31.21
CA LYS A 213 -24.64 -11.08 -30.60
C LYS A 213 -25.92 -11.80 -30.14
N ALA A 214 -26.39 -11.47 -28.93
CA ALA A 214 -27.73 -10.91 -28.59
C ALA A 214 -27.81 -10.76 -27.05
N SER A 215 -27.97 -9.54 -26.52
CA SER A 215 -29.24 -8.94 -26.02
C SER A 215 -29.61 -9.35 -24.59
N ASP A 216 -29.74 -8.34 -23.73
CA ASP A 216 -30.62 -8.21 -22.56
C ASP A 216 -31.06 -9.50 -21.84
N GLU A 217 -30.40 -9.83 -20.74
CA GLU A 217 -30.95 -9.78 -19.38
C GLU A 217 -29.87 -10.23 -18.37
N ASN A 218 -29.90 -9.61 -17.21
CA ASN A 218 -28.93 -9.68 -16.14
C ASN A 218 -28.91 -11.07 -15.46
N ILE A 219 -28.02 -11.98 -15.88
CA ILE A 219 -27.40 -13.03 -15.04
C ILE A 219 -26.03 -13.38 -15.66
N PHE A 220 -24.91 -13.11 -14.97
CA PHE A 220 -23.58 -13.63 -15.33
C PHE A 220 -23.55 -15.15 -15.07
N GLN A 221 -24.21 -15.92 -15.93
CA GLN A 221 -23.93 -17.35 -16.08
C GLN A 221 -22.78 -17.45 -17.08
N PRO A 222 -21.66 -18.12 -16.76
CA PRO A 222 -20.67 -18.42 -17.76
C PRO A 222 -21.36 -19.19 -18.89
N PRO A 223 -21.12 -18.85 -20.16
CA PRO A 223 -21.69 -19.61 -21.27
C PRO A 223 -21.27 -21.08 -21.11
N ASN A 224 -22.27 -21.98 -21.03
CA ASN A 224 -22.17 -23.44 -20.86
C ASN A 224 -22.22 -24.06 -19.45
N VAL A 225 -22.66 -23.36 -18.39
CA VAL A 225 -22.94 -24.05 -17.12
C VAL A 225 -24.33 -24.70 -17.13
N ALA A 226 -24.37 -26.00 -17.41
CA ALA A 226 -25.57 -26.83 -17.22
C ALA A 226 -25.58 -27.39 -15.79
N CYS A 227 -26.54 -26.95 -14.97
CA CYS A 227 -26.78 -27.52 -13.65
C CYS A 227 -27.51 -28.86 -13.74
N LYS A 228 -27.37 -29.69 -12.70
CA LYS A 228 -28.05 -30.99 -12.64
C LYS A 228 -29.55 -30.81 -12.36
N GLU A 229 -30.28 -31.93 -12.35
CA GLU A 229 -31.68 -31.92 -11.96
C GLU A 229 -31.87 -31.33 -10.55
N ASN A 230 -32.88 -30.48 -10.40
CA ASN A 230 -33.20 -29.74 -9.16
C ASN A 230 -32.12 -28.76 -8.69
N GLU A 231 -31.26 -28.30 -9.59
CA GLU A 231 -30.29 -27.23 -9.36
C GLU A 231 -30.54 -26.04 -10.29
N LYS A 232 -30.24 -24.84 -9.81
CA LYS A 232 -30.17 -23.61 -10.61
C LYS A 232 -28.80 -22.97 -10.44
N TRP A 233 -28.33 -22.27 -11.45
CA TRP A 233 -27.11 -21.48 -11.29
C TRP A 233 -27.38 -20.29 -10.37
N ASP A 234 -26.47 -20.09 -9.42
CA ASP A 234 -26.42 -18.93 -8.55
C ASP A 234 -25.06 -18.26 -8.69
N SER A 235 -25.05 -16.97 -9.04
CA SER A 235 -23.82 -16.18 -9.17
C SER A 235 -23.10 -15.96 -7.84
N CYS A 236 -23.81 -16.11 -6.71
CA CYS A 236 -23.27 -16.00 -5.34
C CYS A 236 -22.79 -17.35 -4.78
N GLY A 237 -22.88 -18.43 -5.57
CA GLY A 237 -22.41 -19.76 -5.23
C GLY A 237 -23.35 -20.56 -4.34
N ASN A 238 -22.90 -21.73 -3.90
CA ASN A 238 -23.64 -22.63 -3.03
C ASN A 238 -23.13 -22.64 -1.58
N MET A 239 -22.31 -21.64 -1.20
CA MET A 239 -21.70 -21.56 0.15
C MET A 239 -22.75 -21.57 1.27
N CYS A 240 -23.96 -21.08 0.97
CA CYS A 240 -25.04 -20.97 1.93
C CYS A 240 -26.18 -21.98 1.75
N GLU A 241 -25.96 -22.97 0.88
CA GLU A 241 -26.92 -24.03 0.62
C GLU A 241 -27.07 -24.95 1.85
N SER A 242 -28.31 -25.37 2.14
CA SER A 242 -28.59 -26.36 3.18
C SER A 242 -28.39 -27.79 2.65
N SER A 243 -28.00 -28.70 3.55
CA SER A 243 -27.88 -30.13 3.27
C SER A 243 -28.80 -30.94 4.15
N CYS A 244 -28.97 -32.24 3.87
CA CYS A 244 -29.73 -33.13 4.74
C CYS A 244 -29.18 -33.23 6.17
N LYS A 245 -27.88 -32.97 6.37
CA LYS A 245 -27.21 -33.06 7.67
C LYS A 245 -27.07 -31.72 8.39
N ASP A 246 -27.17 -30.62 7.64
CA ASP A 246 -26.92 -29.28 8.15
C ASP A 246 -27.86 -28.28 7.48
N ALA A 247 -28.87 -27.86 8.23
CA ALA A 247 -29.80 -26.82 7.82
C ALA A 247 -29.18 -25.45 8.13
N LYS A 248 -28.73 -24.77 7.08
CA LYS A 248 -28.06 -23.48 7.22
C LYS A 248 -29.10 -22.38 7.39
N THR A 249 -29.33 -21.99 8.64
CA THR A 249 -30.33 -20.97 9.04
C THR A 249 -29.78 -19.56 9.05
N ILE A 250 -28.46 -19.40 9.12
CA ILE A 250 -27.79 -18.09 9.11
C ILE A 250 -26.86 -18.03 7.91
N CYS A 251 -27.11 -17.05 7.05
CA CYS A 251 -26.34 -16.82 5.86
C CYS A 251 -25.55 -15.52 5.95
N PRO A 252 -24.21 -15.55 5.90
CA PRO A 252 -23.43 -14.33 5.74
C PRO A 252 -23.78 -13.63 4.42
N ALA A 253 -23.86 -12.30 4.41
CA ALA A 253 -24.08 -11.50 3.20
C ALA A 253 -22.81 -11.40 2.33
N VAL A 254 -22.06 -12.51 2.21
CA VAL A 254 -20.81 -12.64 1.46
C VAL A 254 -21.02 -13.71 0.41
N CYS A 255 -20.62 -13.43 -0.83
CA CYS A 255 -20.73 -14.37 -1.94
C CYS A 255 -19.48 -15.22 -2.12
N GLY A 256 -19.69 -16.49 -2.47
CA GLY A 256 -18.66 -17.35 -3.01
C GLY A 256 -18.61 -17.26 -4.54
N PRO A 257 -17.70 -18.02 -5.19
CA PRO A 257 -17.73 -18.21 -6.63
C PRO A 257 -19.08 -18.79 -7.08
N GLY A 258 -19.58 -18.34 -8.23
CA GLY A 258 -20.84 -18.85 -8.79
C GLY A 258 -20.84 -20.37 -8.94
N ALA A 259 -21.97 -21.00 -8.61
CA ALA A 259 -22.12 -22.45 -8.59
C ALA A 259 -23.58 -22.85 -8.81
N CYS A 260 -23.81 -24.13 -9.13
CA CYS A 260 -25.15 -24.70 -9.10
C CYS A 260 -25.60 -24.91 -7.65
N THR A 261 -26.75 -24.33 -7.31
CA THR A 261 -27.40 -24.42 -5.99
C THR A 261 -28.73 -25.15 -6.11
N CYS A 262 -29.13 -25.90 -5.08
CA CYS A 262 -30.42 -26.57 -5.01
C CYS A 262 -31.54 -25.53 -5.12
N VAL A 263 -32.57 -25.87 -5.90
CA VAL A 263 -33.77 -25.03 -5.98
C VAL A 263 -34.54 -25.07 -4.65
N GLU A 264 -35.43 -24.10 -4.46
CA GLU A 264 -36.22 -23.99 -3.22
C GLU A 264 -36.99 -25.29 -2.92
N GLY A 265 -36.92 -25.76 -1.67
CA GLY A 265 -37.52 -27.02 -1.22
C GLY A 265 -36.63 -28.26 -1.42
N PHE A 266 -35.46 -28.11 -2.05
CA PHE A 266 -34.47 -29.17 -2.23
C PHE A 266 -33.21 -28.89 -1.40
N VAL A 267 -32.57 -29.95 -0.92
CA VAL A 267 -31.32 -29.89 -0.18
C VAL A 267 -30.35 -30.93 -0.71
N ARG A 268 -29.05 -30.67 -0.56
CA ARG A 268 -28.01 -31.57 -1.06
C ARG A 268 -27.84 -32.77 -0.14
N ASN A 269 -27.90 -33.97 -0.70
CA ASN A 269 -27.59 -35.22 0.01
C ASN A 269 -26.09 -35.52 -0.02
N ASP A 270 -25.68 -36.62 0.64
CA ASP A 270 -24.27 -37.05 0.69
C ASP A 270 -23.71 -37.48 -0.68
N ASP A 271 -24.58 -37.87 -1.63
CA ASP A 271 -24.20 -38.20 -3.00
C ASP A 271 -24.02 -36.95 -3.89
N GLY A 272 -24.25 -35.77 -3.33
CA GLY A 272 -24.14 -34.49 -4.03
C GLY A 272 -25.33 -34.18 -4.94
N LEU A 273 -26.48 -34.85 -4.75
CA LEU A 273 -27.72 -34.62 -5.48
C LEU A 273 -28.68 -33.74 -4.67
N CYS A 274 -29.37 -32.82 -5.35
CA CYS A 274 -30.46 -32.05 -4.75
C CYS A 274 -31.73 -32.90 -4.73
N ILE A 275 -32.17 -33.28 -3.53
CA ILE A 275 -33.38 -34.07 -3.29
C ILE A 275 -34.40 -33.25 -2.50
N PRO A 276 -35.70 -33.56 -2.55
CA PRO A 276 -36.69 -32.91 -1.69
C PRO A 276 -36.26 -33.04 -0.23
N GLN A 277 -36.39 -31.95 0.55
CA GLN A 277 -35.98 -31.95 1.96
C GLN A 277 -36.65 -33.06 2.77
N ASP A 278 -37.90 -33.41 2.44
CA ASP A 278 -38.66 -34.48 3.08
C ASP A 278 -38.13 -35.90 2.76
N ASN A 279 -37.22 -36.02 1.79
CA ASN A 279 -36.58 -37.27 1.40
C ASN A 279 -35.18 -37.46 2.00
N CYS A 280 -34.77 -36.61 2.95
CA CYS A 280 -33.53 -36.81 3.69
C CYS A 280 -33.58 -38.10 4.54
N PRO A 281 -32.48 -38.88 4.59
CA PRO A 281 -32.39 -40.15 5.31
C PRO A 281 -32.37 -40.01 6.84
#